data_AF-A0A418NKK1-F1
#
_entry.id   AF-A0A418NKK1-F1
#
_cell.length_a   1.000
_cell.length_b   1.000
_cell.length_c   1.000
_cell.angle_alpha   90.00
_cell.angle_beta   90.00
_cell.angle_gamma   90.00
#
_symmetry.space_group_name_H-M   'P 1'
#
loop_
_entity.id
_entity.type
_entity.pdbx_description
1 polymer ?
#
loop_
_entity_poly.entity_id
_entity_poly.type
_entity_poly.pdbx_seq_one_letter_code
_entity_poly.pdbx_strand_id
1 'polypeptide(L)' 'MMKARIFQLTEYLQRVEGRLELEQRRPKPDPKILLYLRTARLRIKKALSRAMGRIVNPHRRARAMMVCKQLQYA' A
#
# COMPACT_ATOMS: atom_id res chain seq x y z
N MET A 1 11.11 -10.79 -7.35
CA MET A 1 11.81 -10.43 -6.09
C MET A 1 11.02 -9.35 -5.32
N MET A 2 11.01 -9.37 -3.98
CA MET A 2 10.24 -8.41 -3.16
C MET A 2 10.68 -6.95 -3.36
N LYS A 3 11.99 -6.71 -3.61
CA LYS A 3 12.54 -5.37 -3.91
C LYS A 3 11.92 -4.75 -5.19
N ALA A 4 11.80 -5.54 -6.26
CA ALA A 4 11.17 -5.10 -7.51
C ALA A 4 9.68 -4.72 -7.31
N ARG A 5 8.97 -5.46 -6.47
CA ARG A 5 7.58 -5.15 -6.12
C ARG A 5 7.45 -3.83 -5.35
N ILE A 6 8.39 -3.54 -4.44
CA ILE A 6 8.41 -2.25 -3.72
C ILE A 6 8.67 -1.12 -4.71
N PHE A 7 9.65 -1.29 -5.60
CA PHE A 7 9.95 -0.29 -6.63
C PHE A 7 8.72 0.04 -7.49
N GLN A 8 8.03 -0.98 -8.02
CA GLN A 8 6.80 -0.79 -8.79
C GLN A 8 5.69 -0.07 -7.99
N LEU A 9 5.52 -0.39 -6.70
CA LEU A 9 4.53 0.27 -5.85
C LEU A 9 4.90 1.73 -5.58
N THR A 10 6.20 2.04 -5.44
CA THR A 10 6.68 3.41 -5.28
C THR A 10 6.47 4.23 -6.56
N GLU A 11 6.76 3.68 -7.73
CA GLU A 11 6.48 4.34 -9.01
C GLU A 11 4.97 4.61 -9.19
N TYR A 12 4.13 3.63 -8.84
CA TYR A 12 2.69 3.79 -8.93
C TYR A 12 2.18 4.85 -7.94
N LEU A 13 2.77 4.94 -6.75
CA LEU A 13 2.49 6.00 -5.79
C LEU A 13 2.82 7.38 -6.35
N GLN A 14 4.02 7.56 -6.93
CA GLN A 14 4.45 8.82 -7.53
C GLN A 14 3.50 9.27 -8.65
N ARG A 15 3.07 8.34 -9.51
CA ARG A 15 2.08 8.64 -10.58
C ARG A 15 0.74 9.09 -10.01
N VAL A 16 0.26 8.44 -8.95
CA VAL A 16 -1.00 8.82 -8.29
C VAL A 16 -0.88 10.18 -7.60
N GLU A 17 0.26 10.46 -6.96
CA GLU A 17 0.51 11.75 -6.31
C GLU A 17 0.60 12.89 -7.34
N GLY A 18 1.30 12.68 -8.47
CA GLY A 18 1.33 13.65 -9.57
C GLY A 18 -0.06 13.92 -10.16
N ARG A 19 -0.88 12.88 -10.37
CA ARG A 19 -2.27 13.07 -10.83
C ARG A 19 -3.15 13.78 -9.81
N LEU A 20 -2.95 13.51 -8.52
CA LEU A 20 -3.70 14.17 -7.46
C LEU A 20 -3.39 15.68 -7.46
N GLU A 21 -2.12 16.03 -7.56
CA GLU A 21 -1.67 17.41 -7.61
C GLU A 21 -2.21 18.13 -8.85
N LEU A 22 -2.16 17.48 -10.02
CA LEU A 22 -2.73 18.03 -11.25
C LEU A 22 -4.25 18.26 -11.12
N GLU A 23 -5.00 17.31 -10.57
CA GLU A 23 -6.44 17.45 -10.39
C GLU A 23 -6.77 18.54 -9.37
N GLN A 24 -5.99 18.69 -8.29
CA GLN A 24 -6.17 19.74 -7.29
C GLN A 24 -5.90 21.14 -7.82
N ARG A 25 -4.96 21.29 -8.76
CA ARG A 25 -4.63 22.57 -9.39
C ARG A 25 -5.61 22.95 -10.51
N ARG A 26 -6.55 22.08 -10.88
CA ARG A 26 -7.56 22.41 -11.88
C ARG A 26 -8.48 23.53 -11.36
N PRO A 27 -8.92 24.45 -12.24
CA PRO A 27 -9.90 25.47 -11.88
C PRO A 27 -11.22 24.89 -11.35
N LYS A 28 -11.59 23.70 -11.81
CA LYS A 28 -12.75 22.93 -11.33
C LYS A 28 -12.33 21.47 -11.12
N PRO A 29 -11.85 21.10 -9.92
CA PRO A 29 -11.45 19.73 -9.63
C PRO A 29 -12.66 18.80 -9.58
N ASP A 30 -12.54 17.59 -10.13
CA ASP A 30 -13.58 16.58 -10.00
C ASP A 30 -13.46 15.86 -8.63
N PRO A 31 -14.47 15.98 -7.74
CA PRO A 31 -14.43 15.36 -6.41
C PRO A 31 -14.40 13.82 -6.47
N LYS A 32 -14.99 13.19 -7.49
CA LYS A 32 -14.94 11.73 -7.68
C LYS A 32 -13.52 11.30 -8.05
N ILE A 33 -12.86 12.04 -8.93
CA ILE A 33 -11.46 11.77 -9.32
C ILE A 33 -10.55 11.98 -8.11
N LEU A 34 -10.72 13.07 -7.35
CA LEU A 34 -9.95 13.31 -6.12
C LEU A 34 -10.13 12.19 -5.09
N LEU A 35 -11.36 11.74 -4.87
CA LEU A 35 -11.64 10.63 -3.94
C LEU A 35 -11.00 9.32 -4.43
N TYR A 36 -11.10 9.03 -5.72
CA TYR A 36 -10.47 7.86 -6.34
C TYR A 36 -8.95 7.89 -6.13
N LEU A 37 -8.30 9.01 -6.45
CA LEU A 37 -6.85 9.18 -6.31
C LEU A 37 -6.39 9.12 -4.85
N ARG A 38 -7.12 9.73 -3.91
CA ARG A 38 -6.84 9.63 -2.46
C ARG A 38 -6.94 8.20 -1.97
N THR A 39 -7.96 7.47 -2.41
CA THR A 39 -8.18 6.07 -2.05
C THR A 39 -7.08 5.17 -2.62
N ALA A 40 -6.72 5.39 -3.89
CA ALA A 40 -5.60 4.68 -4.54
C ALA A 40 -4.29 4.93 -3.77
N ARG A 41 -3.98 6.19 -3.44
CA ARG A 41 -2.81 6.57 -2.64
C ARG A 41 -2.74 5.79 -1.31
N LEU A 42 -3.85 5.74 -0.59
CA LEU A 42 -3.93 5.01 0.68
C LEU A 42 -3.69 3.50 0.52
N ARG A 43 -4.29 2.88 -0.50
CA ARG A 43 -4.12 1.44 -0.79
C ARG A 43 -2.67 1.11 -1.12
N ILE A 44 -2.01 1.95 -1.92
CA ILE A 44 -0.60 1.76 -2.29
C ILE A 44 0.30 1.92 -1.06
N LYS A 45 0.08 2.96 -0.23
CA LYS A 45 0.83 3.13 1.03
C LYS A 45 0.69 1.92 1.96
N LYS A 46 -0.52 1.39 2.13
CA LYS A 46 -0.74 0.14 2.91
C LYS A 46 -0.02 -1.06 2.29
N ALA A 47 -0.01 -1.20 0.97
CA ALA A 47 0.70 -2.28 0.29
C ALA A 47 2.21 -2.17 0.48
N LEU A 48 2.77 -0.95 0.40
CA LEU A 48 4.17 -0.66 0.68
C LEU A 48 4.54 -0.99 2.13
N SER A 49 3.77 -0.54 3.11
CA SER A 49 4.00 -0.88 4.53
C SER A 49 3.99 -2.38 4.76
N ARG A 50 3.07 -3.12 4.12
CA ARG A 50 3.02 -4.59 4.20
C ARG A 50 4.23 -5.25 3.52
N ALA A 51 4.68 -4.72 2.38
CA ALA A 51 5.84 -5.24 1.66
C ALA A 51 7.13 -4.98 2.45
N MET A 52 7.32 -3.77 2.98
CA MET A 52 8.44 -3.42 3.85
C MET A 52 8.45 -4.23 5.14
N GLY A 53 7.29 -4.41 5.79
CA GLY A 53 7.19 -5.25 6.99
C GLY A 53 7.61 -6.71 6.77
N ARG A 54 7.40 -7.25 5.56
CA ARG A 54 7.88 -8.59 5.20
C ARG A 54 9.39 -8.65 4.98
N ILE A 55 10.01 -7.54 4.57
CA ILE A 55 11.46 -7.44 4.42
C ILE A 55 12.13 -7.27 5.79
N VAL A 56 11.59 -6.39 6.62
CA VAL A 56 12.17 -6.06 7.94
C VAL A 56 11.96 -7.19 8.96
N ASN A 57 10.85 -7.95 8.85
CA ASN A 57 10.60 -9.05 9.79
C ASN A 57 9.85 -10.23 9.13
N PRO A 58 10.56 -11.11 8.40
CA PRO A 58 9.94 -12.30 7.79
C PRO A 58 9.41 -13.29 8.84
N HIS A 59 10.00 -13.34 10.04
CA HIS A 59 9.66 -14.31 11.09
C HIS A 59 8.43 -13.95 11.93
N ARG A 60 8.06 -12.67 12.07
CA ARG A 60 6.86 -12.25 12.83
C ARG A 60 5.57 -12.81 12.24
N ARG A 61 5.52 -12.98 10.92
CA ARG A 61 4.36 -13.56 10.22
C ARG A 61 4.30 -15.08 10.37
N ALA A 62 5.45 -15.75 10.45
CA ALA A 62 5.53 -17.19 10.72
C ALA A 62 5.07 -17.51 12.15
N ARG A 63 5.50 -16.73 13.16
CA ARG A 63 5.02 -16.87 14.53
C ARG A 63 3.53 -16.60 14.68
N ALA A 64 2.99 -15.56 14.03
CA ALA A 64 1.55 -15.28 14.06
C ALA A 64 0.71 -16.44 13.46
N MET A 65 1.21 -17.10 12.41
CA MET A 65 0.55 -18.28 11.85
C MET A 65 0.62 -19.51 12.77
N MET A 66 1.73 -19.72 13.48
CA MET A 66 1.85 -20.82 14.46
C MET A 66 0.90 -20.63 15.64
N VAL A 67 0.77 -19.40 16.16
CA VAL A 67 -0.16 -19.08 17.26
C VAL A 67 -1.62 -19.32 16.86
N CYS A 68 -2.01 -18.91 15.64
CA CYS A 68 -3.37 -19.19 15.15
C CYS A 68 -3.62 -20.71 14.97
N LYS A 69 -2.60 -21.48 14.59
CA LYS A 69 -2.72 -22.95 14.49
C LYS A 69 -2.86 -23.60 15.87
N GLN A 70 -2.12 -23.15 16.88
CA GLN A 70 -2.22 -23.68 18.24
C GLN A 70 -3.59 -23.46 18.88
N LEU A 71 -4.26 -22.35 18.57
CA LEU A 71 -5.61 -22.05 19.07
C LEU A 71 -6.75 -22.80 18.35
N GLN A 72 -6.47 -23.51 17.25
CA GLN A 72 -7.46 -24.33 16.55
C GLN A 72 -7.46 -25.81 17.00
N TYR A 73 -6.51 -26.20 17.86
CA TYR A 73 -6.38 -27.56 18.40
C TYR A 73 -6.36 -27.57 19.94
N ALA A 74 -6.80 -26.49 20.59
CA ALA A 74 -7.03 -26.38 22.03
C ALA A 74 -8.53 -26.23 22.28
#